data_AF-A0A661A301-F1
#
_entry.id   AF-A0A661A301-F1
#
_cell.length_a   1.000
_cell.length_b   1.000
_cell.length_c   1.000
_cell.angle_alpha   90.00
_cell.angle_beta   90.00
_cell.angle_gamma   90.00
#
_symmetry.space_group_name_H-M   'P 1'
#
loop_
_entity.id
_entity.type
_entity.pdbx_description
1 polymer ?
#
loop_
_entity_poly.entity_id
_entity_poly.type
_entity_poly.pdbx_seq_one_letter_code
_entity_poly.pdbx_strand_id
1 'polypeptide(L)'
;MEREKRIFLFLTPDGVTYSSPEKVYPDIENFQVLGEAEGLDEAEAFENFVKTNRWILKTEFNEVICIETRIGINKGKRFFLNTEKLD
;
A
#
# COMPACT_ATOMS: atom_id res chain seq x y z
N MET A 1 5.01 31.10 3.00
CA MET A 1 3.93 30.24 2.47
C MET A 1 4.19 28.84 2.99
N GLU A 2 3.26 28.30 3.77
CA GLU A 2 3.30 26.89 4.15
C GLU A 2 3.03 26.06 2.88
N ARG A 3 3.87 25.07 2.61
CA ARG A 3 3.67 24.18 1.45
C ARG A 3 2.57 23.19 1.78
N GLU A 4 1.69 22.93 0.82
CA GLU A 4 0.62 21.95 1.00
C GLU A 4 1.22 20.54 1.09
N LYS A 5 0.77 19.76 2.07
CA LYS A 5 1.20 18.37 2.22
C LYS A 5 0.61 17.52 1.10
N ARG A 6 1.41 16.60 0.60
CA ARG A 6 1.09 15.66 -0.47
C ARG A 6 0.87 14.28 0.12
N ILE A 7 0.05 13.46 -0.52
CA ILE A 7 -0.24 12.09 -0.09
C ILE A 7 0.72 11.15 -0.80
N PHE A 8 1.34 10.25 -0.04
CA PHE A 8 2.24 9.24 -0.57
C PHE A 8 1.78 7.85 -0.17
N LEU A 9 1.95 6.91 -1.07
CA LEU A 9 1.66 5.49 -0.91
C LEU A 9 2.97 4.72 -0.85
N PHE A 10 3.07 3.81 0.12
CA PHE A 10 4.22 2.96 0.34
C PHE A 10 3.87 1.53 -0.03
N LEU A 11 4.68 0.93 -0.89
CA LEU A 11 4.50 -0.42 -1.41
C LEU A 11 5.77 -1.24 -1.22
N THR A 12 5.67 -2.56 -1.22
CA THR A 12 6.83 -3.46 -1.30
C THR A 12 6.65 -4.45 -2.44
N PRO A 13 7.71 -4.80 -3.19
CA PRO A 13 7.69 -5.91 -4.13
C PRO A 13 7.69 -7.28 -3.44
N ASP A 14 8.02 -7.35 -2.13
CA ASP A 14 8.13 -8.60 -1.38
C ASP A 14 6.76 -9.22 -1.01
N GLY A 15 5.68 -8.72 -1.61
CA GLY A 15 4.31 -9.15 -1.36
C GLY A 15 3.97 -10.47 -2.07
N VAL A 16 3.22 -11.31 -1.37
CA VAL A 16 2.62 -12.53 -1.94
C VAL A 16 1.16 -12.65 -1.53
N THR A 17 0.33 -13.17 -2.43
CA THR A 17 -1.10 -13.40 -2.17
C THR A 17 -1.54 -14.79 -2.61
N TYR A 18 -2.61 -15.28 -1.98
CA TYR A 18 -3.26 -16.52 -2.38
C TYR A 18 -4.26 -16.24 -3.50
N SER A 19 -4.20 -17.02 -4.58
CA SER A 19 -5.18 -16.97 -5.68
C SER A 19 -6.56 -17.50 -5.28
N SER A 20 -6.62 -18.36 -4.27
CA SER A 20 -7.83 -19.02 -3.76
C SER A 20 -7.67 -19.34 -2.28
N PRO A 21 -8.75 -19.31 -1.48
CA PRO A 21 -8.72 -19.71 -0.06
C PRO A 21 -8.31 -21.17 0.17
N GLU A 22 -8.37 -22.04 -0.84
CA GLU A 22 -8.00 -23.46 -0.72
C GLU A 22 -6.49 -23.71 -0.82
N LYS A 23 -5.71 -22.69 -1.22
CA LYS A 23 -4.25 -22.82 -1.40
C LYS A 23 -3.54 -22.85 -0.05
N VAL A 24 -2.63 -23.81 0.12
CA VAL A 24 -1.85 -23.99 1.35
C VAL A 24 -0.68 -23.00 1.45
N TYR A 25 -0.15 -22.57 0.31
CA TYR A 25 0.93 -21.57 0.20
C TYR A 25 0.51 -20.47 -0.79
N PRO A 26 0.98 -19.23 -0.61
CA PRO A 26 0.69 -18.16 -1.56
C PRO A 26 1.34 -18.50 -2.91
N ASP A 27 0.65 -18.17 -3.99
CA ASP A 27 1.01 -18.60 -5.35
C ASP A 27 1.03 -17.46 -6.36
N ILE A 28 0.81 -16.21 -5.92
CA ILE A 28 0.90 -15.01 -6.74
C ILE A 28 1.86 -14.04 -6.08
N GLU A 29 2.92 -13.66 -6.80
CA GLU A 29 3.77 -12.51 -6.48
C GLU A 29 3.03 -11.21 -6.85
N ASN A 30 3.02 -10.24 -5.93
CA ASN A 30 2.39 -8.94 -6.18
C ASN A 30 3.07 -7.82 -5.39
N PHE A 31 2.82 -6.58 -5.81
CA PHE A 31 3.11 -5.44 -4.95
C PHE A 31 2.09 -5.39 -3.82
N GLN A 32 2.57 -5.34 -2.58
CA GLN A 32 1.71 -5.14 -1.41
C GLN A 32 1.76 -3.67 -0.99
N VAL A 33 0.59 -3.06 -0.83
CA VAL A 33 0.47 -1.74 -0.21
C VAL A 33 0.68 -1.88 1.30
N LEU A 34 1.65 -1.15 1.83
CA LEU A 34 2.00 -1.12 3.25
C LEU A 34 1.22 -0.03 4.00
N GLY A 35 0.89 1.07 3.32
CA GLY A 35 0.10 2.16 3.87
C GLY A 35 0.26 3.45 3.08
N GLU A 36 -0.34 4.52 3.61
CA GLU A 36 -0.20 5.88 3.10
C GLU A 36 0.22 6.84 4.22
N ALA A 37 0.91 7.92 3.86
CA ALA A 37 1.20 9.02 4.77
C ALA A 37 1.33 10.34 4.00
N GLU A 38 1.17 11.45 4.73
CA GLU A 38 1.35 12.79 4.19
C GLU A 38 2.74 13.35 4.50
N GLY A 39 3.28 14.15 3.58
CA GLY A 39 4.54 14.85 3.77
C GLY A 39 4.71 16.00 2.78
N LEU A 40 5.69 16.87 3.02
CA LEU A 40 6.09 17.88 2.05
C LEU A 40 6.83 17.26 0.88
N ASP A 41 7.48 16.11 1.07
CA ASP A 41 8.17 15.28 0.09
C ASP A 41 8.17 13.80 0.53
N GLU A 42 8.77 12.94 -0.29
CA GLU A 42 8.84 11.48 -0.08
C GLU A 42 9.56 11.13 1.23
N ALA A 43 10.58 11.89 1.61
CA ALA A 43 11.39 11.62 2.80
C ALA A 43 10.59 11.92 4.07
N GLU A 44 9.95 13.10 4.15
CA GLU A 44 9.09 13.44 5.28
C GLU A 44 7.89 12.48 5.38
N ALA A 45 7.28 12.14 4.24
CA ALA A 45 6.18 11.19 4.22
C ALA A 45 6.61 9.80 4.71
N PHE A 46 7.80 9.33 4.32
CA PHE A 46 8.33 8.05 4.79
C PHE A 46 8.58 8.05 6.30
N GLU A 47 9.15 9.13 6.85
CA GLU A 47 9.30 9.27 8.29
C GLU A 47 7.95 9.21 9.02
N ASN A 48 6.94 9.91 8.49
CA ASN A 48 5.59 9.93 9.06
C ASN A 48 4.93 8.56 8.97
N PHE A 49 5.12 7.84 7.86
CA PHE A 49 4.69 6.47 7.67
C PHE A 49 5.32 5.53 8.71
N VAL A 50 6.63 5.55 8.89
CA VAL A 50 7.33 4.66 9.85
C VAL A 50 6.97 4.98 11.30
N LYS A 51 6.79 6.27 11.65
CA LYS A 51 6.35 6.69 12.99
C LYS A 51 5.00 6.08 13.37
N THR A 52 4.07 6.01 12.41
CA THR A 52 2.71 5.49 12.63
C THR A 52 2.60 3.98 12.41
N ASN A 53 3.48 3.39 11.59
CA ASN A 53 3.48 1.98 11.19
C ASN A 53 4.74 1.24 11.64
N ARG A 54 5.10 1.34 12.93
CA ARG A 54 6.33 0.72 13.48
C ARG A 54 6.46 -0.79 13.26
N TRP A 55 5.37 -1.48 12.95
CA TRP A 55 5.38 -2.90 12.61
C TRP A 55 6.22 -3.19 11.37
N ILE A 56 6.36 -2.22 10.45
CA ILE A 56 7.17 -2.39 9.23
C ILE A 56 8.64 -2.67 9.52
N LEU A 57 9.16 -2.14 10.63
CA LEU A 57 10.55 -2.35 11.04
C LEU A 57 10.81 -3.76 11.60
N LYS A 58 9.76 -4.56 11.75
CA LYS A 58 9.84 -5.95 12.23
C LYS A 58 9.63 -6.97 11.11
N THR A 59 9.35 -6.52 9.89
CA THR A 59 9.18 -7.41 8.75
C THR A 59 10.53 -7.75 8.14
N GLU A 60 10.55 -8.76 7.28
CA GLU A 60 11.72 -9.13 6.46
C GLU A 60 11.65 -8.50 5.06
N PHE A 61 10.89 -7.42 4.89
CA PHE A 61 10.85 -6.71 3.62
C PHE A 61 12.19 -6.03 3.35
N ASN A 62 12.73 -6.25 2.16
CA ASN A 62 14.01 -5.74 1.70
C ASN A 62 13.88 -4.31 1.14
N GLU A 63 12.72 -3.99 0.56
CA GLU A 63 12.50 -2.71 -0.13
C GLU A 63 11.10 -2.13 0.14
N VAL A 64 11.06 -0.79 0.22
CA VAL A 64 9.83 0.01 0.21
C VAL A 64 9.91 1.04 -0.91
N ILE A 65 8.91 1.01 -1.80
CA ILE A 65 8.71 1.94 -2.90
C ILE A 65 7.73 3.02 -2.47
N CYS A 66 8.05 4.28 -2.74
CA CYS A 66 7.20 5.44 -2.44
C CYS A 66 6.67 6.05 -3.75
N ILE A 67 5.36 6.30 -3.82
CA ILE A 67 4.71 7.02 -4.92
C ILE A 67 3.83 8.16 -4.41
N GLU A 68 3.86 9.30 -5.07
CA GLU A 68 2.91 10.40 -4.79
C GLU A 68 1.54 10.10 -5.42
N THR A 69 0.46 10.33 -4.67
CA THR A 69 -0.92 10.19 -5.17
C THR A 69 -1.73 11.46 -4.97
N ARG A 70 -2.73 11.65 -5.85
CA ARG A 70 -3.64 12.81 -5.78
C ARG A 70 -4.72 12.66 -4.71
N ILE A 71 -5.04 11.43 -4.34
CA ILE A 71 -6.06 11.08 -3.34
C ILE A 71 -5.57 9.91 -2.50
N GLY A 72 -6.06 9.82 -1.27
CA GLY A 72 -5.84 8.64 -0.42
C GLY A 72 -6.45 7.38 -1.01
N ILE A 73 -5.83 6.23 -0.77
CA ILE A 73 -6.18 4.94 -1.36
C ILE A 73 -7.63 4.55 -1.09
N ASN A 74 -8.15 4.89 0.10
CA ASN A 74 -9.52 4.62 0.52
C ASN A 74 -10.58 5.41 -0.28
N LYS A 75 -10.19 6.49 -0.97
CA LYS A 75 -11.05 7.31 -1.84
C LYS A 75 -11.03 6.87 -3.30
N GLY A 76 -10.26 5.82 -3.63
CA GLY A 76 -10.16 5.29 -4.99
C GLY A 76 -11.50 4.79 -5.54
N LYS A 77 -11.68 4.91 -6.86
CA LYS A 77 -12.82 4.31 -7.55
C LYS A 77 -12.73 2.78 -7.47
N ARG A 78 -13.84 2.14 -7.11
CA ARG A 78 -13.91 0.68 -6.94
C ARG A 78 -14.41 0.02 -8.22
N PHE A 79 -13.74 -1.05 -8.62
CA PHE A 79 -14.17 -1.97 -9.67
C PHE A 79 -14.34 -3.35 -9.04
N PHE A 80 -15.38 -4.07 -9.44
CA PHE A 80 -15.69 -5.41 -8.93
C PHE A 80 -15.56 -6.40 -10.09
N LEU A 81 -14.80 -7.48 -9.89
CA LEU A 81 -14.54 -8.49 -10.92
C LEU A 81 -15.65 -9.55 -11.01
N ASN A 82 -16.54 -9.64 -10.02
CA ASN A 82 -17.72 -10.48 -10.08
C ASN A 82 -18.89 -9.69 -10.67
N THR A 83 -19.26 -10.02 -11.90
CA THR A 83 -20.50 -9.54 -12.53
C THR A 83 -21.66 -10.54 -12.44
N GLU A 84 -21.50 -11.69 -11.79
CA GLU A 84 -22.58 -12.68 -11.66
C GLU A 84 -22.64 -13.33 -10.27
N LYS A 85 -23.61 -12.91 -9.47
CA LYS A 85 -24.60 -13.81 -8.86
C LYS A 85 -25.95 -13.12 -8.99
N LEU A 86 -26.51 -13.20 -10.19
CA LEU A 86 -27.95 -13.15 -10.39
C LEU A 86 -28.45 -14.54 -10.02
N ASP A 87 -29.03 -14.66 -8.84
CA ASP A 87 -30.12 -15.61 -8.56
C ASP A 87 -31.37 -14.77 -8.31
#